data_AF-A0A1N6N9M1-F1
#
_entry.id   AF-A0A1N6N9M1-F1
#
_cell.length_a   1.000
_cell.length_b   1.000
_cell.length_c   1.000
_cell.angle_alpha   90.00
_cell.angle_beta   90.00
_cell.angle_gamma   90.00
#
_symmetry.space_group_name_H-M   'P 1'
#
loop_
_entity.id
_entity.type
_entity.pdbx_description
1 polymer ?
#
loop_
_entity_poly.entity_id
_entity_poly.type
_entity_poly.pdbx_seq_one_letter_code
_entity_poly.pdbx_strand_id
1 'polypeptide(L)'
;MLIRYKRSHEKIAMGLLSFVPTEKDLKKLQQTMKDYEQNENRQLYLWKQGEDFIGIVGVSIIDQDLVEVQHVSVNPSHRQQGIGKEMIKALQQMYSNAQIKPSELIAPFYEKCQSEQ
;
A
#
# COMPACT_ATOMS: atom_id res chain seq x y z
N MET A 1 7.50 3.98 9.51
CA MET A 1 6.23 4.61 9.94
C MET A 1 5.33 4.81 8.74
N LEU A 2 4.02 4.60 8.91
CA LEU A 2 3.03 4.76 7.84
C LEU A 2 2.53 6.21 7.79
N ILE A 3 2.51 6.83 6.61
CA ILE A 3 2.15 8.23 6.40
C ILE A 3 1.11 8.31 5.29
N ARG A 4 0.04 9.09 5.50
CA ARG A 4 -0.97 9.32 4.47
C ARG A 4 -0.34 10.06 3.27
N TYR A 5 -0.63 9.57 2.07
CA TYR A 5 -0.21 10.20 0.83
C TYR A 5 -0.67 11.66 0.76
N LYS A 6 0.17 12.49 0.12
CA LYS A 6 -0.11 13.88 -0.25
C LYS A 6 0.39 14.08 -1.66
N ARG A 7 -0.25 14.97 -2.42
CA ARG A 7 0.10 15.27 -3.82
C ARG A 7 1.57 15.66 -4.03
N SER A 8 2.19 16.31 -3.04
CA SER A 8 3.64 16.60 -3.05
C SER A 8 4.54 15.37 -3.18
N HIS A 9 4.02 14.17 -2.88
CA HIS A 9 4.72 12.89 -2.97
C HIS A 9 4.33 12.06 -4.21
N GLU A 10 3.60 12.63 -5.18
CA GLU A 10 3.13 11.92 -6.37
C GLU A 10 4.26 11.16 -7.10
N LYS A 11 5.39 11.83 -7.37
CA LYS A 11 6.51 11.22 -8.08
C LYS A 11 7.06 9.97 -7.38
N ILE A 12 7.24 10.02 -6.05
CA ILE A 12 7.76 8.88 -5.29
C ILE A 12 6.69 7.78 -5.13
N ALA A 13 5.42 8.16 -4.98
CA ALA A 13 4.32 7.21 -4.93
C ALA A 13 4.19 6.43 -6.24
N MET A 14 4.27 7.11 -7.39
CA MET A 14 4.30 6.45 -8.70
C MET A 14 5.52 5.53 -8.85
N GLY A 15 6.69 5.97 -8.40
CA GLY A 15 7.90 5.15 -8.42
C GLY A 15 7.74 3.86 -7.62
N LEU A 16 7.16 3.94 -6.42
CA LEU A 16 6.89 2.77 -5.59
C LEU A 16 5.79 1.89 -6.19
N LEU A 17 4.70 2.47 -6.70
CA LEU A 17 3.63 1.71 -7.37
C LEU A 17 4.13 0.96 -8.60
N SER A 18 5.11 1.49 -9.32
CA SER A 18 5.68 0.82 -10.51
C SER A 18 6.30 -0.56 -10.21
N PHE A 19 6.59 -0.85 -8.93
CA PHE A 19 7.04 -2.17 -8.48
C PHE A 19 5.91 -3.20 -8.29
N VAL A 20 4.64 -2.78 -8.30
CA VAL A 20 3.49 -3.69 -8.33
C VAL A 20 3.39 -4.26 -9.75
N PRO A 21 3.32 -5.59 -9.94
CA PRO A 21 3.36 -6.20 -11.27
C PRO A 21 2.28 -5.71 -12.24
N THR A 22 1.11 -5.32 -11.71
CA THR A 22 0.00 -4.80 -12.49
C THR A 22 0.15 -3.34 -12.88
N GLU A 23 1.05 -2.57 -12.27
CA GLU A 23 1.17 -1.11 -12.40
C GLU A 23 2.45 -0.69 -13.17
N LYS A 24 2.82 -1.43 -14.22
CA LYS A 24 4.06 -1.16 -14.97
C LYS A 24 3.92 -0.10 -16.07
N ASP A 25 2.72 0.06 -16.61
CA ASP A 25 2.46 1.02 -17.68
C ASP A 25 2.24 2.43 -17.12
N LEU A 26 2.83 3.44 -17.76
CA LEU A 26 2.75 4.83 -17.29
C LEU A 26 1.32 5.38 -17.29
N LYS A 27 0.51 5.07 -18.31
CA LYS A 27 -0.90 5.53 -18.34
C LYS A 27 -1.68 4.87 -17.22
N LYS A 28 -1.42 3.60 -16.96
CA LYS A 28 -2.05 2.88 -15.84
C LYS A 28 -1.65 3.47 -14.49
N LEU A 29 -0.37 3.74 -14.25
CA LEU A 29 0.10 4.42 -13.04
C LEU A 29 -0.59 5.78 -12.84
N GLN A 30 -0.69 6.58 -13.89
CA GLN A 30 -1.38 7.88 -13.84
C GLN A 30 -2.86 7.71 -13.50
N GLN A 31 -3.52 6.70 -14.05
CA GLN A 31 -4.92 6.41 -13.72
C GLN A 31 -5.09 5.96 -12.27
N THR A 32 -4.25 5.03 -11.81
CA THR A 32 -4.25 4.55 -10.43
C THR A 32 -4.01 5.68 -9.44
N MET A 33 -3.09 6.61 -9.73
CA MET A 33 -2.88 7.80 -8.90
C MET A 33 -4.11 8.71 -8.87
N LYS A 34 -4.73 9.00 -10.03
CA LYS A 34 -5.96 9.79 -10.08
C LYS A 34 -7.08 9.15 -9.27
N ASP A 35 -7.24 7.84 -9.34
CA ASP A 35 -8.24 7.12 -8.56
C ASP A 35 -7.99 7.31 -7.05
N TYR A 36 -6.74 7.26 -6.59
CA TYR A 36 -6.39 7.52 -5.19
C TYR A 36 -6.55 8.98 -4.76
N GLU A 37 -6.48 9.93 -5.69
CA GLU A 37 -6.67 11.35 -5.40
C GLU A 37 -8.15 11.77 -5.40
N GLN A 38 -8.98 11.11 -6.22
CA GLN A 38 -10.36 11.53 -6.49
C GLN A 38 -11.42 10.68 -5.77
N ASN A 39 -11.09 9.43 -5.44
CA ASN A 39 -12.04 8.53 -4.78
C ASN A 39 -11.81 8.56 -3.26
N GLU A 40 -12.78 9.07 -2.51
CA GLU A 40 -12.73 9.18 -1.04
C GLU A 40 -12.60 7.83 -0.32
N ASN A 41 -13.09 6.75 -0.94
CA ASN A 41 -12.98 5.40 -0.43
C ASN A 41 -11.63 4.78 -0.72
N ARG A 42 -10.78 5.40 -1.55
CA ARG A 42 -9.43 4.92 -1.84
C ARG A 42 -8.41 5.75 -1.07
N GLN A 43 -7.57 5.07 -0.31
CA GLN A 43 -6.56 5.73 0.51
C GLN A 43 -5.20 5.15 0.20
N LEU A 44 -4.21 6.02 0.04
CA LEU A 44 -2.84 5.66 -0.28
C LEU A 44 -1.92 6.10 0.86
N TYR A 45 -0.98 5.24 1.20
CA TYR A 45 -0.04 5.46 2.30
C TYR A 45 1.37 5.11 1.87
N LEU A 46 2.32 5.90 2.35
CA LEU A 46 3.75 5.70 2.15
C LEU A 46 4.37 5.20 3.46
N TRP A 47 5.30 4.26 3.35
CA TRP A 47 6.13 3.84 4.47
C TRP A 47 7.46 4.59 4.45
N LYS A 48 7.73 5.33 5.53
CA LYS A 48 8.93 6.10 5.74
C LYS A 48 9.84 5.43 6.77
N GLN A 49 11.13 5.28 6.46
CA GLN A 49 12.17 4.83 7.39
C GLN A 49 13.30 5.88 7.37
N GLY A 50 13.61 6.47 8.51
CA GLY A 50 14.49 7.65 8.54
C GLY A 50 13.89 8.78 7.71
N GLU A 51 14.64 9.25 6.71
CA GLU A 51 14.19 10.29 5.77
C GLU A 51 13.58 9.74 4.48
N ASP A 52 13.71 8.43 4.22
CA ASP A 52 13.37 7.82 2.94
C ASP A 52 11.98 7.19 2.91
N PHE A 53 11.29 7.36 1.78
CA PHE A 53 10.09 6.61 1.45
C PHE A 53 10.47 5.32 0.74
N ILE A 54 10.20 4.18 1.37
CA ILE A 54 10.68 2.86 0.91
C ILE A 54 9.55 1.86 0.68
N GLY A 55 8.30 2.22 0.93
CA GLY A 55 7.16 1.35 0.68
C GLY A 55 5.89 2.12 0.44
N ILE A 56 4.91 1.44 -0.16
CA ILE A 56 3.58 1.99 -0.40
C ILE A 56 2.53 0.92 -0.12
N VAL A 57 1.40 1.34 0.45
CA VAL A 57 0.21 0.52 0.58
C VAL A 57 -1.01 1.35 0.20
N GLY A 58 -1.82 0.78 -0.69
CA GLY A 58 -3.07 1.37 -1.15
C GLY A 58 -4.23 0.49 -0.72
N VAL A 59 -5.29 1.12 -0.21
CA VAL A 59 -6.49 0.44 0.28
C VAL A 59 -7.76 1.00 -0.33
N SER A 60 -8.81 0.20 -0.31
CA SER A 60 -10.18 0.59 -0.60
C SER A 60 -11.03 0.32 0.64
N ILE A 61 -11.75 1.33 1.11
CA ILE A 61 -12.76 1.21 2.15
C ILE A 61 -14.01 0.65 1.47
N ILE A 62 -14.38 -0.58 1.82
CA ILE A 62 -15.55 -1.26 1.25
C ILE A 62 -16.78 -0.94 2.10
N ASP A 63 -16.63 -0.98 3.42
CA ASP A 63 -17.62 -0.58 4.42
C ASP A 63 -16.91 -0.03 5.67
N GLN A 64 -17.67 0.42 6.67
CA GLN A 64 -17.17 0.93 7.94
C GLN A 64 -16.27 -0.08 8.68
N ASP A 65 -16.54 -1.37 8.50
CA ASP A 65 -15.85 -2.48 9.15
C ASP A 65 -15.01 -3.33 8.18
N LEU A 66 -14.87 -2.92 6.91
CA LEU A 66 -14.14 -3.70 5.90
C LEU A 66 -13.24 -2.82 5.03
N VAL A 67 -11.94 -3.10 5.10
CA VAL A 67 -10.90 -2.45 4.28
C VAL A 67 -10.17 -3.50 3.45
N GLU A 68 -10.11 -3.27 2.14
CA GLU A 68 -9.41 -4.13 1.20
C GLU A 68 -8.06 -3.53 0.79
N VAL A 69 -6.98 -4.30 0.91
CA VAL A 69 -5.65 -3.92 0.45
C VAL A 69 -5.54 -4.17 -1.06
N GLN A 70 -5.38 -3.10 -1.83
CA GLN A 70 -5.34 -3.12 -3.30
C GLN A 70 -3.91 -3.24 -3.82
N HIS A 71 -2.99 -2.48 -3.23
CA HIS A 71 -1.61 -2.36 -3.70
C HIS A 71 -0.66 -2.44 -2.52
N VAL A 72 0.41 -3.21 -2.66
CA VAL A 72 1.52 -3.22 -1.72
C VAL A 72 2.82 -3.30 -2.49
N SER A 73 3.77 -2.42 -2.19
CA SER A 73 5.13 -2.56 -2.69
C SER A 73 6.16 -2.05 -1.69
N VAL A 74 7.35 -2.64 -1.76
CA VAL A 74 8.55 -2.19 -1.06
C VAL A 74 9.63 -1.99 -2.11
N ASN A 75 10.36 -0.89 -1.97
CA ASN A 75 11.55 -0.58 -2.75
C ASN A 75 12.46 -1.82 -2.79
N PRO A 76 12.88 -2.31 -3.97
CA PRO A 76 13.69 -3.51 -4.12
C PRO A 76 14.91 -3.58 -3.19
N SER A 77 15.62 -2.46 -2.97
CA SER A 77 16.81 -2.39 -2.11
C SER A 77 16.52 -2.62 -0.62
N HIS A 78 15.24 -2.59 -0.22
CA HIS A 78 14.78 -2.74 1.17
C HIS A 78 13.88 -3.98 1.35
N ARG A 79 13.77 -4.86 0.35
CA ARG A 79 12.99 -6.10 0.47
C ARG A 79 13.65 -7.09 1.43
N GLN A 80 12.86 -8.05 1.90
CA GLN A 80 13.29 -9.13 2.81
C GLN A 80 13.71 -8.67 4.23
N GLN A 81 13.41 -7.41 4.58
CA GLN A 81 13.67 -6.84 5.91
C GLN A 81 12.40 -6.78 6.78
N GLY A 82 11.32 -7.49 6.40
CA GLY A 82 10.05 -7.47 7.14
C GLY A 82 9.18 -6.21 6.95
N ILE A 83 9.64 -5.18 6.22
CA ILE A 83 8.92 -3.91 6.01
C ILE A 83 7.48 -4.11 5.50
N GLY A 84 7.28 -5.06 4.58
CA GLY A 84 5.96 -5.42 4.09
C GLY A 84 4.99 -5.80 5.21
N LYS A 85 5.45 -6.66 6.12
CA LYS A 85 4.70 -7.11 7.31
C LYS A 85 4.46 -5.96 8.27
N GLU A 86 5.45 -5.08 8.47
CA GLU A 86 5.30 -3.88 9.30
C GLU A 86 4.26 -2.90 8.74
N MET A 87 4.22 -2.70 7.42
CA MET A 87 3.19 -1.88 6.78
C MET A 87 1.79 -2.44 7.03
N ILE A 88 1.59 -3.75 6.84
CA ILE A 88 0.30 -4.41 7.08
C ILE A 88 -0.10 -4.31 8.56
N LYS A 89 0.83 -4.54 9.50
CA LYS A 89 0.57 -4.37 10.94
C LYS A 89 0.19 -2.93 11.30
N ALA A 90 0.90 -1.95 10.77
CA ALA A 90 0.57 -0.54 10.99
C ALA A 90 -0.79 -0.16 10.39
N LEU A 91 -1.15 -0.75 9.25
CA LEU A 91 -2.46 -0.60 8.65
C LEU A 91 -3.56 -1.18 9.55
N GLN A 92 -3.35 -2.38 10.11
CA GLN A 92 -4.28 -3.00 11.07
C GLN A 92 -4.47 -2.16 12.34
N GLN A 93 -3.41 -1.53 12.83
CA GLN A 93 -3.49 -0.60 13.96
C GLN A 93 -4.26 0.68 13.60
N MET A 94 -4.09 1.19 12.37
CA MET A 94 -4.77 2.38 11.89
C MET A 94 -6.28 2.15 11.69
N TYR A 95 -6.66 0.97 11.21
CA TYR A 95 -8.05 0.55 11.04
C TYR A 95 -8.44 -0.48 12.10
N SER A 96 -8.21 -0.17 13.37
CA SER A 96 -8.43 -1.11 14.49
C SER A 96 -9.87 -1.60 14.64
N ASN A 97 -10.84 -0.87 14.10
CA ASN A 97 -12.26 -1.21 14.12
C ASN A 97 -12.76 -1.89 12.83
N ALA A 98 -11.88 -2.13 11.86
CA ALA A 98 -12.25 -2.74 10.58
C ALA A 98 -11.40 -3.98 10.30
N GLN A 99 -12.03 -4.97 9.67
CA GLN A 99 -11.34 -6.13 9.13
C GLN A 99 -10.53 -5.71 7.90
N ILE A 100 -9.24 -6.08 7.90
CA ILE A 100 -8.37 -5.92 6.73
C ILE A 100 -8.30 -7.22 5.96
N LYS A 101 -8.61 -7.15 4.66
CA LYS A 101 -8.46 -8.28 3.72
C LYS A 101 -7.56 -7.90 2.55
N PRO A 102 -6.75 -8.81 2.02
CA PRO A 102 -6.05 -8.57 0.76
C PRO A 102 -7.01 -8.73 -0.42
N SER A 103 -6.79 -7.96 -1.50
CA SER A 103 -7.36 -8.30 -2.80
C SER A 103 -6.74 -9.60 -3.33
N GLU A 104 -7.37 -10.24 -4.32
CA GLU A 104 -6.86 -11.48 -4.93
C GLU A 104 -5.41 -11.36 -5.40
N LEU A 105 -5.02 -10.19 -5.91
CA LEU A 105 -3.66 -9.92 -6.39
C LEU A 105 -2.63 -9.85 -5.27
N ILE A 106 -3.06 -9.43 -4.06
CA ILE A 106 -2.20 -9.27 -2.88
C ILE A 106 -2.26 -10.49 -1.96
N ALA A 107 -3.26 -11.36 -2.10
CA ALA A 107 -3.48 -12.51 -1.22
C ALA A 107 -2.23 -13.38 -1.01
N PRO A 108 -1.45 -13.77 -2.05
CA PRO A 108 -0.25 -14.59 -1.84
C PRO A 108 0.83 -13.90 -0.99
N PHE A 109 0.98 -12.58 -1.13
CA PHE A 109 1.91 -11.79 -0.34
C PHE A 109 1.40 -11.63 1.11
N TYR A 110 0.11 -11.38 1.28
CA TYR A 110 -0.53 -11.20 2.58
C TYR A 110 -0.49 -12.48 3.41
N GLU A 111 -0.82 -13.63 2.82
CA GLU A 111 -0.76 -14.94 3.46
C GLU A 111 0.66 -15.26 3.94
N LYS A 112 1.67 -14.99 3.12
CA LYS A 112 3.08 -15.14 3.52
C LYS A 112 3.45 -14.27 4.73
N CYS A 113 2.89 -13.06 4.82
CA CYS A 113 3.13 -12.18 5.97
C CYS A 113 2.52 -12.75 7.27
N GLN A 114 1.47 -13.57 7.17
CA GLN A 114 0.75 -14.16 8.30
C GLN A 114 1.31 -15.53 8.71
N SER A 115 1.87 -16.31 7.78
CA SER A 115 2.34 -17.68 8.05
C SER A 115 3.72 -17.78 8.70
N GLU A 116 4.55 -16.74 8.64
CA GLU A 116 5.82 -16.67 9.37
C GLU A 116 5.56 -16.23 10.82
N GLN A 117 5.16 -17.18 11.67
CA GLN A 117 5.22 -17.10 13.14
C GLN A 117 6.53 -17.70 13.65
#